data_AF-A0AA39CBJ0-F1
#
_entry.id   AF-A0AA39CBJ0-F1
#
_cell.length_a   1.000
_cell.length_b   1.000
_cell.length_c   1.000
_cell.angle_alpha   90.00
_cell.angle_beta   90.00
_cell.angle_gamma   90.00
#
_symmetry.space_group_name_H-M   'P 1'
#
loop_
_entity.id
_entity.type
_entity.pdbx_description
1 polymer ?
#
loop_
_entity_poly.entity_id
_entity_poly.type
_entity_poly.pdbx_seq_one_letter_code
_entity_poly.pdbx_strand_id
1 'polypeptide(L)'
;MSLAATTEREHQARNSRTKSYNRPSQQSCHRPRDSLFSWSSGFDNFTGFINWGFLLLGIGGVRLLLENFIKYGIRVNPREWFFFLSGKNDGGEESPSILLICYSMVPVMLCLLIEKGLALNIIAHNPGIIFHVVNIIVMVLMPMVVIHVKDSGFSLIGAVYVCMLYAILFFKLWSYVQVNMWCRKSDKKTSISQGRMRRQSFSYSSFKSSAEHNELEFDDLPSHDDDDDKLTKSLVQYPNNLHIRDLVYFIFAPTLCYELNFPRTERIRKRFLMKRIFEVFVGCQVIMSLCQQWMIPSVKNSLIPFTNMDVAKASERLLKLAIVV
;
A
#
# COMPACT_ATOMS: atom_id res chain seq x y z
N MET A 1 29.22 14.97 68.11
CA MET A 1 28.39 13.92 68.72
C MET A 1 26.91 14.29 68.84
N SER A 2 26.53 15.57 68.95
CA SER A 2 25.12 16.01 69.09
C SER A 2 24.26 15.89 67.82
N LEU A 3 24.83 16.02 66.61
CA LEU A 3 24.07 16.01 65.34
C LEU A 3 23.60 14.61 64.92
N ALA A 4 24.40 13.57 65.21
CA ALA A 4 24.05 12.18 64.90
C ALA A 4 22.91 11.64 65.78
N ALA A 5 22.83 12.11 67.04
CA ALA A 5 21.76 11.70 67.96
C ALA A 5 20.39 12.28 67.57
N THR A 6 20.36 13.45 66.92
CA THR A 6 19.13 14.06 66.40
C THR A 6 18.59 13.33 65.17
N THR A 7 19.45 12.95 64.22
CA THR A 7 19.03 12.21 63.02
C THR A 7 18.56 10.80 63.34
N GLU A 8 19.16 10.12 64.31
CA GLU A 8 18.68 8.81 64.77
C GLU A 8 17.32 8.90 65.47
N ARG A 9 17.08 9.94 66.27
CA ARG A 9 15.78 10.19 66.89
C ARG A 9 14.69 10.52 65.88
N GLU A 10 15.01 11.25 64.81
CA GLU A 10 14.08 11.50 63.71
C GLU A 10 13.78 10.23 62.91
N HIS A 11 14.78 9.39 62.64
CA HIS A 11 14.58 8.09 62.00
C HIS A 11 13.74 7.15 62.86
N GLN A 12 13.95 7.10 64.18
CA GLN A 12 13.12 6.33 65.11
C GLN A 12 11.70 6.91 65.26
N ALA A 13 11.54 8.22 65.25
CA ALA A 13 10.22 8.88 65.25
C ALA A 13 9.44 8.62 63.95
N ARG A 14 10.13 8.56 62.80
CA ARG A 14 9.53 8.22 61.50
C ARG A 14 9.13 6.74 61.43
N ASN A 15 9.97 5.84 61.94
CA ASN A 15 9.68 4.40 62.00
C ASN A 15 8.61 4.03 63.02
N SER A 16 8.45 4.79 64.11
CA SER A 16 7.36 4.60 65.07
C SER A 16 6.03 5.15 64.53
N ARG A 17 6.04 6.25 63.77
CA ARG A 17 4.85 6.76 63.05
C ARG A 17 4.36 5.79 61.97
N THR A 18 5.25 5.14 61.22
CA THR A 18 4.85 4.10 60.25
C THR A 18 4.34 2.83 60.93
N LYS A 19 4.88 2.43 62.09
CA LYS A 19 4.38 1.28 62.85
C LYS A 19 3.02 1.55 63.52
N SER A 20 2.73 2.79 63.93
CA SER A 20 1.47 3.14 64.59
C SER A 20 0.26 3.26 63.66
N TYR A 21 0.47 3.21 62.33
CA TYR A 21 -0.60 3.26 61.32
C TYR A 21 -0.99 1.90 60.75
N ASN A 22 -0.46 0.79 61.28
CA ASN A 22 -0.99 -0.55 60.98
C ASN A 22 -2.18 -0.86 61.89
N ARG A 23 -3.27 -0.09 61.71
CA ARG A 23 -4.60 -0.55 62.15
C ARG A 23 -5.14 -1.50 61.07
N PRO A 24 -5.53 -2.74 61.41
CA PRO A 24 -5.94 -3.77 60.45
C PRO A 24 -7.36 -3.55 59.87
N SER A 25 -7.82 -2.29 59.73
CA SER A 25 -9.19 -1.98 59.37
C SER A 25 -9.36 -1.01 58.19
N GLN A 26 -8.30 -0.63 57.49
CA GLN A 26 -8.43 0.16 56.25
C GLN A 26 -7.39 -0.30 55.22
N GLN A 27 -7.67 -1.42 54.54
CA GLN A 27 -7.14 -1.59 53.18
C GLN A 27 -7.78 -0.48 52.34
N SER A 28 -7.05 0.61 52.12
CA SER A 28 -7.50 1.70 51.26
C SER A 28 -7.72 1.16 49.86
N CYS A 29 -8.99 1.06 49.45
CA CYS A 29 -9.37 0.62 48.10
C CYS A 29 -8.85 1.57 47.01
N HIS A 30 -8.58 2.82 47.37
CA HIS A 30 -8.04 3.83 46.47
C HIS A 30 -6.52 3.73 46.37
N ARG A 31 -6.02 3.67 45.14
CA ARG A 31 -4.60 3.80 44.79
C ARG A 31 -4.43 5.04 43.93
N PRO A 32 -3.35 5.83 44.11
CA PRO A 32 -3.03 6.91 43.19
C PRO A 32 -2.78 6.29 41.80
N ARG A 33 -3.69 6.55 40.87
CA ARG A 33 -3.62 6.09 39.49
C ARG A 33 -4.02 7.27 38.61
N ASP A 34 -3.22 7.56 37.61
CA ASP A 34 -3.55 8.59 36.64
C ASP A 34 -4.75 8.16 35.80
N SER A 35 -5.57 9.13 35.40
CA SER A 35 -6.67 8.91 34.46
C SER A 35 -6.15 8.24 33.18
N LEU A 36 -6.89 7.29 32.62
CA LEU A 36 -6.51 6.59 31.38
C LEU A 36 -6.36 7.51 30.16
N PHE A 37 -6.97 8.71 30.21
CA PHE A 37 -6.83 9.75 29.21
C PHE A 37 -5.74 10.79 29.53
N SER A 38 -5.02 10.61 30.64
CA SER A 38 -3.84 11.42 30.95
C SER A 38 -2.69 11.00 30.06
N TRP A 39 -1.95 11.99 29.54
CA TRP A 39 -0.71 11.80 28.80
C TRP A 39 0.34 10.99 29.58
N SER A 40 0.27 10.98 30.92
CA SER A 40 1.17 10.22 31.81
C SER A 40 0.79 8.74 31.98
N SER A 41 -0.38 8.29 31.51
CA SER A 41 -0.90 6.95 31.84
C SER A 41 -0.38 5.81 30.95
N GLY A 42 0.17 6.12 29.77
CA GLY A 42 0.70 5.11 28.83
C GLY A 42 -0.36 4.15 28.27
N PHE A 43 -1.63 4.54 28.24
CA PHE A 43 -2.72 3.71 27.75
C PHE A 43 -2.90 3.83 26.23
N ASP A 44 -2.65 2.73 25.49
CA ASP A 44 -2.70 2.69 24.02
C ASP A 44 -3.89 1.89 23.44
N ASN A 45 -4.72 1.27 24.30
CA ASN A 45 -5.77 0.35 23.85
C ASN A 45 -7.11 1.05 23.54
N PHE A 46 -7.15 1.79 22.44
CA PHE A 46 -8.36 2.49 21.95
C PHE A 46 -9.22 1.67 20.97
N THR A 47 -9.06 0.34 20.93
CA THR A 47 -9.80 -0.54 20.01
C THR A 47 -11.32 -0.37 20.11
N GLY A 48 -11.83 -0.14 21.33
CA GLY A 48 -13.26 0.11 21.56
C GLY A 48 -13.76 1.39 20.90
N PHE A 49 -12.97 2.46 20.93
CA PHE A 49 -13.29 3.72 20.28
C PHE A 49 -13.30 3.59 18.74
N ILE A 50 -12.32 2.85 18.19
CA ILE A 50 -12.26 2.56 16.75
C ILE A 50 -13.47 1.72 16.31
N ASN A 51 -13.83 0.69 17.08
CA ASN A 51 -15.02 -0.13 16.80
C ASN A 51 -16.31 0.69 16.87
N TRP A 52 -16.41 1.61 17.83
CA TRP A 52 -17.54 2.54 17.92
C TRP A 52 -17.59 3.49 16.72
N GLY A 53 -16.45 4.00 16.26
CA GLY A 53 -16.34 4.78 15.02
C GLY A 53 -16.81 4.00 13.79
N PHE A 54 -16.38 2.74 13.62
CA PHE A 54 -16.87 1.87 12.55
C PHE A 54 -18.36 1.58 12.65
N LEU A 55 -18.90 1.44 13.86
CA LEU A 55 -20.33 1.22 14.09
C LEU A 55 -21.14 2.47 13.69
N LEU A 56 -20.70 3.67 14.10
CA LEU A 56 -21.33 4.92 13.71
C LEU A 56 -21.27 5.14 12.18
N LEU A 57 -20.10 4.91 11.58
CA LEU A 57 -19.93 5.00 10.13
C LEU A 57 -20.81 3.97 9.42
N GLY A 58 -20.93 2.76 9.96
CA GLY A 58 -21.83 1.73 9.45
C GLY A 58 -23.29 2.16 9.50
N ILE A 59 -23.79 2.63 10.64
CA ILE A 59 -25.19 3.07 10.80
C ILE A 59 -25.48 4.30 9.93
N GLY A 60 -24.60 5.32 9.98
CA GLY A 60 -24.76 6.53 9.17
C GLY A 60 -24.65 6.26 7.68
N GLY A 61 -23.66 5.46 7.28
CA GLY A 61 -23.43 5.04 5.90
C GLY A 61 -24.57 4.20 5.33
N VAL A 62 -25.12 3.25 6.11
CA VAL A 62 -26.29 2.44 5.70
C VAL A 62 -27.53 3.32 5.56
N ARG A 63 -27.74 4.29 6.46
CA ARG A 63 -28.86 5.24 6.35
C ARG A 63 -28.76 6.06 5.06
N LEU A 64 -27.57 6.63 4.78
CA LEU A 64 -27.32 7.39 3.55
C LEU A 64 -27.45 6.49 2.32
N LEU A 65 -26.95 5.26 2.36
CA LEU A 65 -27.08 4.30 1.27
C LEU A 65 -28.54 3.97 1.00
N LEU A 66 -29.35 3.68 2.03
CA LEU A 66 -30.78 3.44 1.87
C LEU A 66 -31.50 4.67 1.29
N GLU A 67 -31.20 5.87 1.78
CA GLU A 67 -31.81 7.09 1.24
C GLU A 67 -31.46 7.28 -0.23
N ASN A 68 -30.19 7.06 -0.62
CA ASN A 68 -29.79 7.14 -2.02
C ASN A 68 -30.40 6.02 -2.87
N PHE A 69 -30.49 4.80 -2.34
CA PHE A 69 -31.13 3.68 -3.01
C PHE A 69 -32.62 3.94 -3.25
N ILE A 70 -33.31 4.58 -2.31
CA ILE A 70 -34.74 4.91 -2.43
C ILE A 70 -34.97 6.13 -3.34
N LYS A 71 -34.19 7.21 -3.22
CA LYS A 71 -34.35 8.43 -4.04
C LYS A 71 -33.86 8.27 -5.48
N TYR A 72 -32.71 7.63 -5.66
CA TYR A 72 -31.98 7.60 -6.93
C TYR A 72 -31.89 6.19 -7.54
N GLY A 73 -32.34 5.15 -6.85
CA GLY A 73 -32.20 3.75 -7.30
C GLY A 73 -30.75 3.27 -7.27
N ILE A 74 -30.50 2.08 -7.85
CA ILE A 74 -29.15 1.63 -8.20
C ILE A 74 -28.69 2.47 -9.39
N ARG A 75 -28.03 3.60 -9.14
CA ARG A 75 -27.51 4.48 -10.20
C ARG A 75 -26.29 3.92 -10.95
N VAL A 76 -25.76 2.77 -10.50
CA VAL A 76 -24.63 2.10 -11.17
C VAL A 76 -25.18 1.21 -12.27
N ASN A 77 -25.57 1.83 -13.39
CA ASN A 77 -25.73 1.11 -14.64
C ASN A 77 -24.33 0.80 -15.18
N PRO A 78 -23.88 -0.46 -15.23
CA PRO A 78 -22.53 -0.80 -15.71
C PRO A 78 -22.30 -0.33 -17.15
N ARG A 79 -23.39 -0.25 -17.93
CA ARG A 79 -23.40 0.26 -19.31
C ARG A 79 -23.12 1.77 -19.35
N GLU A 80 -23.68 2.58 -18.45
CA GLU A 80 -23.41 4.01 -18.39
C GLU A 80 -21.97 4.30 -17.95
N TRP A 81 -21.43 3.51 -17.02
CA TRP A 81 -20.02 3.65 -16.62
C TRP A 81 -19.06 3.33 -17.76
N PHE A 82 -19.40 2.33 -18.58
CA PHE A 82 -18.67 2.01 -19.81
C PHE A 82 -18.77 3.16 -20.83
N PHE A 83 -19.95 3.72 -21.07
CA PHE A 83 -20.13 4.86 -21.97
C PHE A 83 -19.42 6.13 -21.47
N PHE A 84 -19.43 6.39 -20.17
CA PHE A 84 -18.78 7.52 -19.52
C PHE A 84 -17.25 7.43 -19.56
N LEU A 85 -16.70 6.23 -19.37
CA LEU A 85 -15.27 5.95 -19.57
C LEU A 85 -14.88 6.01 -21.04
N SER A 86 -15.77 5.57 -21.93
CA SER A 86 -15.60 5.55 -23.39
C SER A 86 -15.68 6.93 -24.04
N GLY A 87 -16.21 7.96 -23.36
CA GLY A 87 -16.35 9.31 -23.92
C GLY A 87 -17.32 9.40 -25.10
N LYS A 88 -18.19 8.39 -25.30
CA LYS A 88 -19.00 8.21 -26.52
C LYS A 88 -20.22 9.16 -26.62
N ASN A 89 -20.22 10.25 -25.86
CA ASN A 89 -21.32 11.21 -25.88
C ASN A 89 -21.24 12.17 -27.08
N ASP A 90 -20.08 12.28 -27.77
CA ASP A 90 -19.87 13.29 -28.83
C ASP A 90 -19.63 12.73 -30.24
N GLY A 91 -20.17 11.53 -30.56
CA GLY A 91 -20.30 11.09 -31.96
C GLY A 91 -19.01 10.71 -32.70
N GLY A 92 -17.85 10.71 -32.05
CA GLY A 92 -16.62 10.10 -32.58
C GLY A 92 -16.70 8.56 -32.53
N GLU A 93 -16.39 7.89 -33.64
CA GLU A 93 -16.42 6.42 -33.73
C GLU A 93 -15.33 5.73 -32.86
N GLU A 94 -14.30 6.48 -32.47
CA GLU A 94 -13.20 5.96 -31.65
C GLU A 94 -13.31 6.42 -30.19
N SER A 95 -13.25 5.46 -29.26
CA SER A 95 -13.16 5.71 -27.82
C SER A 95 -11.69 5.84 -27.38
N PRO A 96 -11.14 7.05 -27.22
CA PRO A 96 -9.69 7.22 -27.09
C PRO A 96 -9.15 6.73 -25.73
N SER A 97 -9.96 6.76 -24.66
CA SER A 97 -9.59 6.22 -23.35
C SER A 97 -9.43 4.70 -23.36
N ILE A 98 -10.34 3.97 -24.00
CA ILE A 98 -10.28 2.50 -24.10
C ILE A 98 -9.10 2.10 -24.99
N LEU A 99 -8.87 2.86 -26.07
CA LEU A 99 -7.72 2.65 -26.95
C LEU A 99 -6.39 2.83 -26.19
N LEU A 100 -6.26 3.86 -25.35
CA LEU A 100 -5.08 4.05 -24.49
C LEU A 100 -4.91 2.93 -23.45
N ILE A 101 -6.01 2.43 -22.86
CA ILE A 101 -5.95 1.29 -21.93
C ILE A 101 -5.49 0.03 -22.66
N CYS A 102 -6.02 -0.25 -23.85
CA CYS A 102 -5.60 -1.39 -24.66
C CYS A 102 -4.13 -1.25 -25.09
N TYR A 103 -3.74 -0.06 -25.53
CA TYR A 103 -2.37 0.27 -25.92
C TYR A 103 -1.37 0.08 -24.78
N SER A 104 -1.78 0.23 -23.51
CA SER A 104 -0.89 0.04 -22.36
C SER A 104 -0.25 -1.36 -22.27
N MET A 105 -0.83 -2.37 -22.91
CA MET A 105 -0.23 -3.71 -23.00
C MET A 105 0.98 -3.77 -23.94
N VAL A 106 1.07 -2.87 -24.93
CA VAL A 106 2.16 -2.81 -25.91
C VAL A 106 3.52 -2.49 -25.26
N PRO A 107 3.70 -1.36 -24.51
CA PRO A 107 4.99 -1.04 -23.89
C PRO A 107 5.39 -2.08 -22.83
N VAL A 108 4.43 -2.76 -22.21
CA VAL A 108 4.68 -3.86 -21.27
C VAL A 108 5.25 -5.08 -21.99
N MET A 109 4.63 -5.51 -23.10
CA MET A 109 5.15 -6.61 -23.91
C MET A 109 6.50 -6.27 -24.53
N LEU A 110 6.70 -5.02 -24.97
CA LEU A 110 7.97 -4.55 -25.50
C LEU A 110 9.07 -4.61 -24.44
N CYS A 111 8.77 -4.26 -23.18
CA CYS A 111 9.70 -4.41 -22.08
C CYS A 111 10.12 -5.87 -21.86
N LEU A 112 9.18 -6.82 -21.95
CA LEU A 112 9.47 -8.26 -21.85
C LEU A 112 10.33 -8.75 -23.01
N LEU A 113 10.03 -8.32 -24.23
CA LEU A 113 10.80 -8.69 -25.43
C LEU A 113 12.23 -8.16 -25.35
N ILE A 114 12.43 -6.93 -24.89
CA ILE A 114 13.77 -6.38 -24.66
C ILE A 114 14.49 -7.25 -23.62
N GLU A 115 13.90 -7.52 -22.45
CA GLU A 115 14.59 -8.34 -21.43
C GLU A 115 14.92 -9.75 -21.91
N LYS A 116 14.03 -10.39 -22.70
CA LYS A 116 14.34 -11.68 -23.35
C LYS A 116 15.53 -11.55 -24.31
N GLY A 117 15.59 -10.48 -25.08
CA GLY A 117 16.71 -10.18 -25.97
C GLY A 117 18.03 -9.97 -25.22
N LEU A 118 18.00 -9.34 -24.04
CA LEU A 118 19.18 -9.18 -23.19
C LEU A 118 19.59 -10.50 -22.49
N ALA A 119 18.62 -11.32 -22.08
CA ALA A 119 18.88 -12.61 -21.45
C ALA A 119 19.55 -13.62 -22.40
N LEU A 120 19.14 -13.62 -23.67
CA LEU A 120 19.75 -14.45 -24.71
C LEU A 120 21.07 -13.87 -25.26
N ASN A 121 21.58 -12.77 -24.70
CA ASN A 121 22.77 -12.05 -25.16
C ASN A 121 22.73 -11.64 -26.65
N ILE A 122 21.55 -11.55 -27.26
CA ILE A 122 21.38 -11.02 -28.63
C ILE A 122 21.69 -9.52 -28.63
N ILE A 123 21.34 -8.83 -27.54
CA ILE A 123 21.52 -7.39 -27.37
C ILE A 123 22.59 -7.13 -26.31
N ALA A 124 23.55 -6.26 -26.63
CA ALA A 124 24.57 -5.83 -25.67
C ALA A 124 23.98 -5.04 -24.50
N HIS A 125 24.67 -5.03 -23.36
CA HIS A 125 24.18 -4.42 -22.12
C HIS A 125 23.83 -2.93 -22.25
N ASN A 126 24.68 -2.15 -22.90
CA ASN A 126 24.51 -0.69 -23.04
C ASN A 126 23.31 -0.31 -23.93
N PRO A 127 23.18 -0.84 -25.17
CA PRO A 127 22.00 -0.53 -25.99
C PRO A 127 20.70 -1.08 -25.37
N GLY A 128 20.75 -2.22 -24.67
CA GLY A 128 19.57 -2.75 -23.99
C GLY A 128 18.99 -1.82 -22.92
N ILE A 129 19.84 -1.15 -22.14
CA ILE A 129 19.40 -0.13 -21.17
C ILE A 129 18.81 1.08 -21.89
N ILE A 130 19.42 1.52 -22.99
CA ILE A 130 18.90 2.64 -23.79
C ILE A 130 17.50 2.31 -24.32
N PHE A 131 17.28 1.10 -24.85
CA PHE A 131 15.96 0.67 -25.32
C PHE A 131 14.92 0.65 -24.19
N HIS A 132 15.27 0.22 -22.98
CA HIS A 132 14.36 0.29 -21.84
C HIS A 132 14.01 1.73 -21.46
N VAL A 133 14.99 2.63 -21.39
CA VAL A 133 14.78 4.04 -21.06
C VAL A 133 13.88 4.70 -22.11
N VAL A 134 14.16 4.46 -23.40
CA VAL A 134 13.33 4.98 -24.50
C VAL A 134 11.91 4.43 -24.42
N ASN A 135 11.71 3.13 -24.21
CA ASN A 135 10.37 2.53 -24.06
C ASN A 135 9.59 3.16 -22.89
N ILE A 136 10.24 3.37 -21.74
CA ILE A 136 9.60 3.98 -20.57
C ILE A 136 9.23 5.45 -20.83
N ILE A 137 10.11 6.21 -21.48
CA ILE A 137 9.83 7.61 -21.87
C ILE A 137 8.65 7.67 -22.84
N VAL A 138 8.65 6.84 -23.89
CA VAL A 138 7.54 6.76 -24.86
C VAL A 138 6.23 6.40 -24.16
N MET A 139 6.25 5.44 -23.24
CA MET A 139 5.07 5.03 -22.47
C MET A 139 4.48 6.20 -21.65
N VAL A 140 5.31 7.04 -21.03
CA VAL A 140 4.85 8.19 -20.22
C VAL A 140 4.37 9.34 -21.10
N LEU A 141 5.05 9.61 -22.22
CA LEU A 141 4.67 10.70 -23.13
C LEU A 141 3.39 10.37 -23.94
N MET A 142 3.14 9.09 -24.23
CA MET A 142 2.00 8.66 -25.04
C MET A 142 0.64 9.20 -24.53
N PRO A 143 0.22 8.98 -23.26
CA PRO A 143 -1.06 9.51 -22.78
C PRO A 143 -1.10 11.04 -22.78
N MET A 144 0.02 11.73 -22.51
CA MET A 144 0.05 13.21 -22.52
C MET A 144 -0.21 13.77 -23.93
N VAL A 145 0.47 13.21 -24.94
CA VAL A 145 0.31 13.64 -26.33
C VAL A 145 -1.10 13.32 -26.85
N VAL A 146 -1.62 12.12 -26.57
CA VAL A 146 -2.95 11.73 -27.06
C VAL A 146 -4.05 12.58 -26.43
N ILE A 147 -3.95 12.92 -25.14
CA ILE A 147 -4.92 13.80 -24.47
C ILE A 147 -4.91 15.18 -25.12
N HIS A 148 -3.73 15.80 -25.29
CA HIS A 148 -3.60 17.15 -25.86
C HIS A 148 -4.01 17.24 -27.34
N VAL A 149 -3.83 16.17 -28.13
CA VAL A 149 -4.20 16.18 -29.56
C VAL A 149 -5.71 15.97 -29.75
N LYS A 150 -6.36 15.22 -28.87
CA LYS A 150 -7.78 14.87 -28.95
C LYS A 150 -8.61 15.52 -27.82
N ASP A 151 -8.36 16.79 -27.52
CA ASP A 151 -8.98 17.55 -26.42
C ASP A 151 -10.53 17.52 -26.43
N SER A 152 -11.17 17.37 -27.59
CA SER A 152 -12.63 17.37 -27.75
C SER A 152 -13.32 16.03 -27.49
N GLY A 153 -12.57 14.92 -27.37
CA GLY A 153 -13.14 13.56 -27.27
C GLY A 153 -12.99 12.89 -25.90
N PHE A 154 -12.37 13.55 -24.92
CA PHE A 154 -12.05 12.95 -23.63
C PHE A 154 -13.00 13.37 -22.51
N SER A 155 -13.59 12.37 -21.84
CA SER A 155 -14.18 12.57 -20.52
C SER A 155 -13.09 12.89 -19.50
N LEU A 156 -13.29 13.94 -18.69
CA LEU A 156 -12.34 14.36 -17.64
C LEU A 156 -12.01 13.22 -16.67
N ILE A 157 -13.01 12.41 -16.26
CA ILE A 157 -12.75 11.26 -15.38
C ILE A 157 -11.90 10.20 -16.08
N GLY A 158 -12.12 10.01 -17.37
CA GLY A 158 -11.41 9.02 -18.19
C GLY A 158 -9.95 9.40 -18.34
N ALA A 159 -9.66 10.68 -18.59
CA ALA A 159 -8.30 11.21 -18.62
C ALA A 159 -7.58 11.01 -17.29
N VAL A 160 -8.22 11.33 -16.15
CA VAL A 160 -7.65 11.10 -14.81
C VAL A 160 -7.32 9.62 -14.59
N TYR A 161 -8.25 8.72 -14.95
CA TYR A 161 -8.06 7.28 -14.78
C TYR A 161 -6.93 6.73 -15.66
N VAL A 162 -6.88 7.15 -16.94
CA VAL A 162 -5.81 6.74 -17.87
C VAL A 162 -4.46 7.25 -17.38
N CYS A 163 -4.34 8.52 -16.98
CA CYS A 163 -3.11 9.07 -16.42
C CYS A 163 -2.67 8.31 -15.17
N MET A 164 -3.60 7.99 -14.26
CA MET A 164 -3.32 7.19 -13.06
C MET A 164 -2.81 5.79 -13.41
N LEU A 165 -3.44 5.11 -14.38
CA LEU A 165 -2.98 3.80 -14.85
C LEU A 165 -1.56 3.84 -15.42
N TYR A 166 -1.27 4.80 -16.28
CA TYR A 166 0.07 4.95 -16.88
C TYR A 166 1.13 5.31 -15.84
N ALA A 167 0.80 6.09 -14.82
CA ALA A 167 1.70 6.35 -13.69
C ALA A 167 2.02 5.08 -12.88
N ILE A 168 1.03 4.22 -12.62
CA ILE A 168 1.25 2.94 -11.94
C ILE A 168 2.11 2.01 -12.80
N LEU A 169 1.83 1.92 -14.11
CA LEU A 169 2.60 1.10 -15.04
C LEU A 169 4.05 1.58 -15.17
N PHE A 170 4.29 2.89 -15.14
CA PHE A 170 5.62 3.48 -15.11
C PHE A 170 6.44 2.95 -13.93
N PHE A 171 5.90 3.05 -12.70
CA PHE A 171 6.62 2.57 -11.51
C PHE A 171 6.85 1.05 -11.55
N LYS A 172 5.87 0.28 -12.01
CA LYS A 172 5.99 -1.18 -12.15
C LYS A 172 7.08 -1.57 -13.15
N LEU A 173 7.07 -0.98 -14.35
CA LEU A 173 8.04 -1.30 -15.40
C LEU A 173 9.45 -0.83 -15.02
N TRP A 174 9.58 0.33 -14.37
CA TRP A 174 10.85 0.78 -13.82
C TRP A 174 11.42 -0.22 -12.81
N SER A 175 10.61 -0.65 -11.84
CA SER A 175 11.05 -1.65 -10.86
C SER A 175 11.41 -2.99 -11.51
N TYR A 176 10.65 -3.44 -12.51
CA TYR A 176 10.92 -4.67 -13.25
C TYR A 176 12.29 -4.63 -13.95
N VAL A 177 12.60 -3.55 -14.68
CA VAL A 177 13.88 -3.38 -15.37
C VAL A 177 15.05 -3.34 -14.37
N GLN A 178 14.90 -2.63 -13.25
CA GLN A 178 15.97 -2.52 -12.25
C GLN A 178 16.33 -3.87 -11.62
N VAL A 179 15.32 -4.66 -11.24
CA VAL A 179 15.53 -5.97 -10.62
C VAL A 179 16.14 -6.95 -11.62
N ASN A 180 15.65 -6.99 -12.86
CA ASN A 180 16.25 -7.85 -13.90
C ASN A 180 17.69 -7.43 -14.24
N MET A 181 17.96 -6.12 -14.27
CA MET A 181 19.32 -5.59 -14.41
C MET A 181 20.23 -6.03 -13.26
N TRP A 182 19.73 -6.04 -12.02
CA TRP A 182 20.47 -6.50 -10.85
C TRP A 182 20.77 -8.00 -10.91
N CYS A 183 19.77 -8.83 -11.24
CA CYS A 183 19.94 -10.28 -11.42
C CYS A 183 20.99 -10.59 -12.49
N ARG A 184 20.91 -9.95 -13.65
CA ARG A 184 21.87 -10.14 -14.74
C ARG A 184 23.30 -9.74 -14.35
N LYS A 185 23.47 -8.66 -13.57
CA LYS A 185 24.79 -8.27 -13.04
C LYS A 185 25.32 -9.30 -12.03
N SER A 186 24.43 -9.87 -11.21
CA SER A 186 24.79 -10.93 -10.24
C SER A 186 25.25 -12.20 -10.94
N ASP A 187 24.56 -12.63 -12.00
CA ASP A 187 24.93 -13.83 -12.76
C ASP A 187 26.30 -13.68 -13.44
N LYS A 188 26.58 -12.50 -14.01
CA LYS A 188 27.91 -12.19 -14.58
C LYS A 188 29.01 -12.18 -13.52
N LYS A 189 28.74 -11.64 -12.33
CA LYS A 189 29.70 -11.68 -11.21
C LYS A 189 29.93 -13.12 -10.74
N THR A 190 28.87 -13.92 -10.68
CA THR A 190 28.95 -15.33 -10.27
C THR A 190 29.73 -16.16 -11.27
N SER A 191 29.52 -15.98 -12.58
CA SER A 191 30.31 -16.68 -13.61
C SER A 191 31.78 -16.28 -13.62
N ILE A 192 32.08 -14.99 -13.41
CA ILE A 192 33.46 -14.49 -13.26
C ILE A 192 34.11 -15.00 -11.96
N SER A 193 33.36 -15.08 -10.86
CA SER A 193 33.84 -15.58 -9.56
C SER A 193 33.99 -17.10 -9.52
N GLN A 194 33.15 -17.86 -10.22
CA GLN A 194 33.29 -19.32 -10.36
C GLN A 194 34.58 -19.71 -11.09
N GLY A 195 35.09 -18.85 -11.98
CA GLY A 195 36.42 -18.99 -12.57
C GLY A 195 37.58 -18.68 -11.62
N ARG A 196 37.34 -18.13 -10.43
CA ARG A 196 38.38 -17.72 -9.48
C ARG A 196 38.29 -18.31 -8.06
N MET A 197 37.14 -18.79 -7.59
CA MET A 197 37.01 -19.36 -6.25
C MET A 197 35.92 -20.44 -6.21
N ARG A 198 36.38 -21.68 -5.97
CA ARG A 198 35.58 -22.78 -5.41
C ARG A 198 35.34 -22.45 -3.93
N ARG A 199 34.06 -22.42 -3.52
CA ARG A 199 33.52 -22.18 -2.15
C ARG A 199 33.64 -20.77 -1.60
N GLN A 200 32.51 -20.06 -1.59
CA GLN A 200 31.90 -19.46 -0.38
C GLN A 200 30.53 -18.89 -0.78
N SER A 201 29.47 -19.65 -0.53
CA SER A 201 28.09 -19.14 -0.59
C SER A 201 27.83 -18.27 0.64
N PHE A 202 27.22 -17.12 0.38
CA PHE A 202 27.09 -15.97 1.27
C PHE A 202 25.64 -15.85 1.75
N SER A 203 25.50 -15.66 3.08
CA SER A 203 24.45 -14.89 3.75
C SER A 203 22.97 -15.27 3.55
N TYR A 204 22.54 -16.36 4.20
CA TYR A 204 21.18 -16.46 4.79
C TYR A 204 21.21 -17.03 6.23
N SER A 205 22.30 -17.68 6.64
CA SER A 205 22.47 -18.28 7.97
C SER A 205 22.64 -17.26 9.11
N SER A 206 23.14 -16.03 8.85
CA SER A 206 23.40 -15.06 9.91
C SER A 206 22.15 -14.42 10.53
N PHE A 207 20.96 -14.54 9.90
CA PHE A 207 19.72 -14.04 10.49
C PHE A 207 19.03 -15.07 11.41
N LYS A 208 19.39 -16.36 11.28
CA LYS A 208 18.87 -17.43 12.14
C LYS A 208 19.77 -17.69 13.35
N SER A 209 21.09 -17.55 13.20
CA SER A 209 22.06 -17.77 14.28
C SER A 209 21.97 -16.76 15.44
N SER A 210 21.31 -15.61 15.25
CA SER A 210 21.08 -14.64 16.33
C SER A 210 19.79 -14.91 17.14
N ALA A 211 18.93 -15.82 16.67
CA ALA A 211 17.64 -16.12 17.28
C ALA A 211 17.61 -17.44 18.08
N GLU A 212 18.63 -18.29 17.93
CA GLU A 212 18.71 -19.62 18.57
C GLU A 212 19.78 -19.70 19.69
N HIS A 213 20.33 -18.58 20.16
CA HIS A 213 21.11 -18.56 21.40
C HIS A 213 20.21 -18.45 22.63
N ASN A 214 19.38 -19.47 22.86
CA ASN A 214 18.93 -19.86 24.19
C ASN A 214 18.35 -21.27 24.10
N GLU A 215 18.91 -22.17 24.91
CA GLU A 215 18.50 -23.56 25.22
C GLU A 215 19.33 -24.69 24.58
N LEU A 216 20.38 -25.04 25.33
CA LEU A 216 20.83 -26.39 25.75
C LEU A 216 21.22 -27.47 24.70
N GLU A 217 22.45 -27.95 24.88
CA GLU A 217 23.11 -29.10 24.23
C GLU A 217 22.32 -30.42 24.35
N PHE A 218 22.17 -31.15 23.24
CA PHE A 218 22.15 -32.63 23.22
C PHE A 218 22.43 -33.18 21.80
N ASP A 219 23.04 -34.36 21.76
CA ASP A 219 23.82 -35.04 20.70
C ASP A 219 23.12 -35.41 19.36
N ASP A 220 23.98 -35.50 18.33
CA ASP A 220 23.98 -36.36 17.12
C ASP A 220 22.66 -36.70 16.38
N LEU A 221 22.44 -36.10 15.20
CA LEU A 221 21.62 -36.68 14.11
C LEU A 221 22.19 -36.35 12.71
N PRO A 222 21.99 -37.23 11.71
CA PRO A 222 22.69 -37.19 10.42
C PRO A 222 22.19 -36.07 9.50
N SER A 223 23.11 -35.58 8.68
CA SER A 223 22.96 -34.55 7.63
C SER A 223 21.74 -34.76 6.73
N HIS A 224 20.76 -33.86 6.85
CA HIS A 224 19.57 -33.76 5.99
C HIS A 224 19.83 -32.77 4.83
N ASP A 225 20.85 -33.02 4.01
CA ASP A 225 21.25 -32.15 2.88
C ASP A 225 20.28 -32.22 1.67
N ASP A 226 19.31 -33.14 1.68
CA ASP A 226 18.40 -33.38 0.54
C ASP A 226 17.21 -32.41 0.44
N ASP A 227 16.83 -31.74 1.53
CA ASP A 227 15.65 -30.84 1.53
C ASP A 227 15.98 -29.40 1.11
N ASP A 228 17.19 -28.91 1.40
CA ASP A 228 17.64 -27.56 1.00
C ASP A 228 17.86 -27.46 -0.53
N ASP A 229 18.33 -28.54 -1.15
CA ASP A 229 18.53 -28.60 -2.61
C ASP A 229 17.19 -28.74 -3.38
N LYS A 230 16.12 -29.12 -2.67
CA LYS A 230 14.75 -29.24 -3.20
C LYS A 230 13.98 -27.92 -3.12
N LEU A 231 14.17 -27.17 -2.04
CA LEU A 231 13.60 -25.83 -1.88
C LEU A 231 14.22 -24.84 -2.86
N THR A 232 15.54 -24.89 -3.05
CA THR A 232 16.26 -24.05 -4.03
C THR A 232 15.90 -24.36 -5.49
N LYS A 233 15.61 -25.62 -5.83
CA LYS A 233 15.07 -26.00 -7.17
C LYS A 233 13.66 -25.49 -7.45
N SER A 234 12.89 -25.15 -6.41
CA SER A 234 11.51 -24.62 -6.56
C SER A 234 11.46 -23.11 -6.81
N LEU A 235 12.53 -22.38 -6.48
CA LEU A 235 12.57 -20.93 -6.59
C LEU A 235 12.87 -20.52 -8.04
N VAL A 236 12.08 -19.57 -8.56
CA VAL A 236 12.31 -19.05 -9.90
C VAL A 236 13.57 -18.19 -9.88
N GLN A 237 14.59 -18.61 -10.63
CA GLN A 237 15.84 -17.89 -10.83
C GLN A 237 15.90 -17.28 -12.23
N TYR A 238 16.56 -16.13 -12.38
CA TYR A 238 16.87 -15.58 -13.69
C TYR A 238 17.74 -16.57 -14.49
N PRO A 239 17.50 -16.81 -15.80
CA PRO A 239 16.55 -16.15 -16.71
C PRO A 239 15.15 -16.79 -16.79
N ASN A 240 14.85 -17.80 -15.96
CA ASN A 240 13.59 -18.55 -16.02
C ASN A 240 12.37 -17.74 -15.54
N ASN A 241 12.55 -16.52 -15.03
CA ASN A 241 11.47 -15.61 -14.63
C ASN A 241 10.81 -14.86 -15.81
N LEU A 242 11.36 -14.95 -17.02
CA LEU A 242 10.92 -14.18 -18.19
C LEU A 242 9.66 -14.75 -18.89
N HIS A 243 8.66 -15.16 -18.11
CA HIS A 243 7.39 -15.64 -18.61
C HIS A 243 6.32 -14.54 -18.65
N ILE A 244 5.47 -14.56 -19.69
CA ILE A 244 4.35 -13.60 -19.80
C ILE A 244 3.40 -13.73 -18.61
N ARG A 245 3.20 -14.94 -18.11
CA ARG A 245 2.35 -15.22 -16.94
C ARG A 245 2.83 -14.50 -15.69
N ASP A 246 4.14 -14.50 -15.43
CA ASP A 246 4.72 -13.88 -14.23
C ASP A 246 4.69 -12.35 -14.34
N LEU A 247 4.91 -11.81 -15.54
CA LEU A 247 4.75 -10.39 -15.80
C LEU A 247 3.30 -9.93 -15.63
N VAL A 248 2.34 -10.65 -16.21
CA VAL A 248 0.90 -10.33 -16.06
C VAL A 248 0.48 -10.42 -14.59
N TYR A 249 0.95 -11.44 -13.86
CA TYR A 249 0.73 -11.53 -12.41
C TYR A 249 1.26 -10.30 -11.67
N PHE A 250 2.48 -9.86 -11.98
CA PHE A 250 3.08 -8.68 -11.36
C PHE A 250 2.30 -7.39 -11.67
N ILE A 251 1.77 -7.22 -12.89
CA ILE A 251 0.96 -6.04 -13.24
C ILE A 251 -0.29 -5.95 -12.36
N PHE A 252 -0.97 -7.08 -12.11
CA PHE A 252 -2.17 -7.12 -11.29
C PHE A 252 -1.90 -7.18 -9.79
N ALA A 253 -0.66 -7.49 -9.36
CA ALA A 253 -0.30 -7.50 -7.95
C ALA A 253 -0.41 -6.08 -7.35
N PRO A 254 -0.92 -5.94 -6.10
CA PRO A 254 -1.05 -4.65 -5.41
C PRO A 254 0.30 -4.17 -4.83
N THR A 255 1.36 -4.25 -5.63
CA THR A 255 2.73 -3.85 -5.27
C THR A 255 3.38 -3.10 -6.43
N LEU A 256 4.22 -2.11 -6.13
CA LEU A 256 5.00 -1.38 -7.14
C LEU A 256 6.41 -1.96 -7.32
N CYS A 257 6.90 -2.68 -6.31
CA CYS A 257 8.21 -3.31 -6.33
C CYS A 257 8.10 -4.72 -6.93
N TYR A 258 8.89 -4.98 -7.98
CA TYR A 258 9.03 -6.30 -8.57
C TYR A 258 9.95 -7.18 -7.72
N GLU A 259 9.57 -8.44 -7.58
CA GLU A 259 10.36 -9.49 -6.94
C GLU A 259 10.18 -10.77 -7.75
N LEU A 260 11.21 -11.62 -7.81
CA LEU A 260 11.17 -12.86 -8.59
C LEU A 260 10.15 -13.85 -8.01
N ASN A 261 10.12 -13.97 -6.68
CA ASN A 261 9.31 -14.95 -5.97
C ASN A 261 8.43 -14.25 -4.93
N PHE A 262 7.21 -13.86 -5.32
CA PHE A 262 6.25 -13.28 -4.38
C PHE A 262 5.75 -14.31 -3.36
N PRO A 263 5.60 -13.94 -2.07
CA PRO A 263 5.01 -14.83 -1.08
C PRO A 263 3.56 -15.14 -1.46
N ARG A 264 3.25 -16.42 -1.66
CA ARG A 264 1.91 -16.88 -2.04
C ARG A 264 1.21 -17.51 -0.84
N THR A 265 -0.06 -17.16 -0.66
CA THR A 265 -0.93 -17.85 0.30
C THR A 265 -1.35 -19.21 -0.27
N GLU A 266 -1.34 -20.26 0.55
CA GLU A 266 -1.71 -21.63 0.14
C GLU A 266 -3.17 -21.75 -0.33
N ARG A 267 -4.08 -20.93 0.21
CA ARG A 267 -5.51 -20.96 -0.11
C ARG A 267 -6.16 -19.59 -0.19
N ILE A 268 -7.09 -19.44 -1.13
CA ILE A 268 -7.93 -18.25 -1.26
C ILE A 268 -9.05 -18.28 -0.22
N ARG A 269 -9.02 -17.36 0.75
CA ARG A 269 -10.06 -17.22 1.80
C ARG A 269 -11.31 -16.54 1.23
N LYS A 270 -12.21 -17.31 0.57
CA LYS A 270 -13.42 -16.78 -0.11
C LYS A 270 -14.30 -15.87 0.75
N ARG A 271 -14.53 -16.24 2.03
CA ARG A 271 -15.33 -15.41 2.97
C ARG A 271 -14.68 -14.05 3.23
N PHE A 272 -13.36 -14.02 3.37
CA PHE A 272 -12.60 -12.78 3.56
C PHE A 272 -12.66 -11.90 2.31
N LEU A 273 -12.49 -12.50 1.12
CA LEU A 273 -12.57 -11.80 -0.16
C LEU A 273 -13.97 -11.19 -0.38
N MET A 274 -15.03 -11.98 -0.22
CA MET A 274 -16.41 -11.50 -0.38
C MET A 274 -16.74 -10.37 0.61
N LYS A 275 -16.28 -10.49 1.87
CA LYS A 275 -16.44 -9.41 2.86
C LYS A 275 -15.76 -8.12 2.40
N ARG A 276 -14.52 -8.20 1.90
CA ARG A 276 -13.79 -7.01 1.42
C ARG A 276 -14.41 -6.41 0.17
N ILE A 277 -14.89 -7.23 -0.77
CA ILE A 277 -15.62 -6.76 -1.97
C ILE A 277 -16.89 -6.01 -1.55
N PHE A 278 -17.65 -6.55 -0.60
CA PHE A 278 -18.84 -5.89 -0.08
C PHE A 278 -18.51 -4.58 0.64
N GLU A 279 -17.47 -4.55 1.47
CA GLU A 279 -16.97 -3.33 2.12
C GLU A 279 -16.59 -2.24 1.10
N VAL A 280 -15.87 -2.60 0.03
CA VAL A 280 -15.50 -1.66 -1.04
C VAL A 280 -16.74 -1.17 -1.79
N PHE A 281 -17.70 -2.05 -2.09
CA PHE A 281 -18.95 -1.65 -2.76
C PHE A 281 -19.74 -0.64 -1.92
N VAL A 282 -19.93 -0.93 -0.63
CA VAL A 282 -20.61 -0.01 0.30
C VAL A 282 -19.82 1.30 0.43
N GLY A 283 -18.49 1.22 0.57
CA GLY A 283 -17.62 2.40 0.64
C GLY A 283 -17.72 3.29 -0.59
N CYS A 284 -17.66 2.72 -1.79
CA CYS A 284 -17.86 3.45 -3.05
C CYS A 284 -19.22 4.14 -3.11
N GLN A 285 -20.29 3.44 -2.70
CA GLN A 285 -21.64 4.04 -2.67
C GLN A 285 -21.76 5.20 -1.67
N VAL A 286 -21.18 5.05 -0.48
CA VAL A 286 -21.14 6.11 0.53
C VAL A 286 -20.36 7.32 0.02
N ILE A 287 -19.18 7.12 -0.58
CA ILE A 287 -18.38 8.21 -1.17
C ILE A 287 -19.17 8.91 -2.29
N MET A 288 -19.80 8.15 -3.19
CA MET A 288 -20.62 8.73 -4.26
C MET A 288 -21.81 9.54 -3.71
N SER A 289 -22.43 9.06 -2.64
CA SER A 289 -23.52 9.73 -1.94
C SER A 289 -23.05 11.04 -1.31
N LEU A 290 -21.91 11.03 -0.61
CA LEU A 290 -21.30 12.22 0.00
C LEU A 290 -20.91 13.23 -1.08
N CYS A 291 -20.31 12.77 -2.18
CA CYS A 291 -19.99 13.60 -3.33
C CYS A 291 -21.24 14.30 -3.89
N GLN A 292 -22.33 13.56 -4.11
CA GLN A 292 -23.54 14.12 -4.70
C GLN A 292 -24.30 15.05 -3.76
N GLN A 293 -24.42 14.70 -2.49
CA GLN A 293 -25.24 15.43 -1.52
C GLN A 293 -24.50 16.63 -0.91
N TRP A 294 -23.19 16.51 -0.68
CA TRP A 294 -22.42 17.51 0.07
C TRP A 294 -21.40 18.22 -0.81
N MET A 295 -20.58 17.48 -1.55
CA MET A 295 -19.51 18.07 -2.35
C MET A 295 -20.05 18.91 -3.52
N ILE A 296 -20.98 18.38 -4.34
CA ILE A 296 -21.46 19.08 -5.54
C ILE A 296 -22.17 20.42 -5.19
N PRO A 297 -23.14 20.47 -4.26
CA PRO A 297 -23.76 21.74 -3.89
C PRO A 297 -22.78 22.72 -3.25
N SER A 298 -21.87 22.22 -2.41
CA SER A 298 -20.84 23.05 -1.77
C SER A 298 -19.90 23.68 -2.80
N VAL A 299 -19.41 22.88 -3.76
CA VAL A 299 -18.52 23.35 -4.82
C VAL A 299 -19.21 24.39 -5.71
N LYS A 300 -20.46 24.15 -6.12
CA LYS A 300 -21.23 25.13 -6.92
C LYS A 300 -21.40 26.47 -6.19
N ASN A 301 -21.65 26.42 -4.88
CA ASN A 301 -21.80 27.61 -4.05
C ASN A 301 -20.46 28.36 -3.84
N SER A 302 -19.33 27.64 -3.82
CA SER A 302 -18.00 28.25 -3.69
C SER A 302 -17.39 28.72 -5.01
N LEU A 303 -17.79 28.17 -6.16
CA LEU A 303 -17.23 28.58 -7.47
C LEU A 303 -17.51 30.07 -7.78
N ILE A 304 -18.70 30.55 -7.42
CA ILE A 304 -19.14 31.93 -7.67
C ILE A 304 -18.19 32.96 -7.02
N PRO A 305 -17.82 32.87 -5.73
CA PRO A 305 -16.85 33.79 -5.12
C PRO A 305 -15.40 33.59 -5.57
N PHE A 306 -14.99 32.37 -5.95
CA PHE A 306 -13.64 32.13 -6.49
C PHE A 306 -13.43 32.86 -7.83
N THR A 307 -14.43 32.86 -8.72
CA THR A 307 -14.37 33.60 -9.99
C THR A 307 -14.36 35.12 -9.79
N ASN A 308 -15.01 35.61 -8.72
CA ASN A 308 -15.09 37.04 -8.41
C ASN A 308 -13.88 37.60 -7.62
N MET A 309 -12.79 36.83 -7.47
CA MET A 309 -11.52 37.23 -6.80
C MET A 309 -11.63 37.70 -5.33
N ASP A 310 -12.71 37.38 -4.61
CA ASP A 310 -12.83 37.69 -3.18
C ASP A 310 -12.19 36.58 -2.33
N VAL A 311 -10.88 36.69 -2.11
CA VAL A 311 -10.06 35.71 -1.38
C VAL A 311 -10.54 35.47 0.07
N ALA A 312 -11.16 36.46 0.71
CA ALA A 312 -11.67 36.33 2.08
C ALA A 312 -12.92 35.45 2.11
N LYS A 313 -13.86 35.66 1.20
CA LYS A 313 -15.05 34.79 1.07
C LYS A 313 -14.71 33.41 0.54
N ALA A 314 -13.73 33.31 -0.36
CA ALA A 314 -13.24 32.04 -0.87
C ALA A 314 -12.63 31.16 0.23
N SER A 315 -11.81 31.74 1.12
CA SER A 315 -11.22 31.01 2.25
C SER A 315 -12.25 30.58 3.29
N GLU A 316 -13.27 31.39 3.61
CA GLU A 316 -14.39 31.01 4.49
C GLU A 316 -15.16 29.80 3.94
N ARG A 317 -15.43 29.79 2.63
CA ARG A 317 -16.13 28.68 1.95
C ARG A 317 -15.26 27.43 1.85
N LEU A 318 -13.95 27.59 1.64
CA LEU A 318 -13.00 26.48 1.63
C LEU A 318 -12.86 25.84 3.03
N LEU A 319 -12.87 26.64 4.10
CA LEU A 319 -12.89 26.12 5.47
C LEU A 319 -14.17 25.32 5.77
N LYS A 320 -15.32 25.79 5.29
CA LYS A 320 -16.59 25.05 5.38
C LYS A 320 -16.54 23.72 4.62
N LEU A 321 -15.81 23.66 3.50
CA LEU A 321 -15.58 22.43 2.75
C LEU A 321 -14.63 21.48 3.51
N ALA A 322 -13.57 21.99 4.11
CA ALA A 322 -12.57 21.20 4.86
C ALA A 322 -13.13 20.52 6.12
N ILE A 323 -14.25 21.00 6.68
CA ILE A 323 -14.92 20.35 7.82
C ILE A 323 -15.81 19.18 7.35
N VAL A 324 -16.25 19.22 6.09
CA VAL A 324 -17.18 18.23 5.51
C VAL A 324 -16.43 17.09 4.79
N VAL A 325 -15.21 17.37 4.29
CA VAL A 325 -14.28 16.40 3.69
C VAL A 325 -13.46 15.71 4.79
#